data_AF-A0A392T1Z9-F1
#
_entry.id   AF-A0A392T1Z9-F1
#
_cell.length_a   1.000
_cell.length_b   1.000
_cell.length_c   1.000
_cell.angle_alpha   90.00
_cell.angle_beta   90.00
_cell.angle_gamma   90.00
#
_symmetry.space_group_name_H-M   'P 1'
#
loop_
_entity.id
_entity.type
_entity.pdbx_description
1 polymer ?
#
loop_
_entity_poly.entity_id
_entity_poly.type
_entity_poly.pdbx_seq_one_letter_code
_entity_poly.pdbx_strand_id
1 'polypeptide(L)' 'MANIMARDNELGREDEKRLKQFMRHKPSIFTGGYNLDGAVKWIEEVEIIFEAMGCSE' A
#
# COMPACT_ATOMS: atom_id res chain seq x y z
N MET A 1 -12.53 -11.69 -22.20
CA MET A 1 -11.54 -10.58 -22.21
C MET A 1 -12.06 -9.33 -21.51
N ALA A 2 -13.28 -8.85 -21.79
CA ALA A 2 -13.85 -7.67 -21.10
C ALA A 2 -13.91 -7.78 -19.56
N ASN A 3 -14.20 -8.97 -19.01
CA ASN A 3 -14.31 -9.17 -17.57
C ASN A 3 -12.97 -9.11 -16.80
N ILE A 4 -11.84 -9.39 -17.47
CA ILE A 4 -10.50 -9.30 -16.86
C ILE A 4 -10.09 -7.82 -16.76
N MET A 5 -10.27 -7.08 -17.86
CA MET A 5 -9.98 -5.64 -17.91
C MET A 5 -10.83 -4.82 -16.93
N ALA A 6 -12.08 -5.23 -16.68
CA ALA A 6 -12.94 -4.58 -15.69
C ALA A 6 -12.43 -4.78 -14.26
N ARG A 7 -11.99 -6.00 -13.92
CA ARG A 7 -11.50 -6.37 -12.59
C ARG A 7 -10.14 -5.73 -12.26
N ASP A 8 -9.23 -5.67 -13.23
CA ASP A 8 -7.92 -5.01 -13.06
C ASP A 8 -8.09 -3.49 -12.82
N ASN A 9 -9.06 -2.87 -13.52
CA ASN A 9 -9.42 -1.47 -13.32
C ASN A 9 -10.07 -1.23 -11.95
N GLU A 10 -10.85 -2.19 -11.43
CA GLU A 10 -11.43 -2.11 -10.09
C GLU A 10 -10.38 -2.24 -8.98
N LEU A 11 -9.45 -3.19 -9.12
CA LEU A 11 -8.31 -3.38 -8.21
C LEU A 11 -7.42 -2.13 -8.15
N GLY A 12 -7.04 -1.57 -9.30
CA GLY A 12 -6.24 -0.35 -9.35
C GLY A 12 -6.94 0.86 -8.69
N ARG A 13 -8.28 0.95 -8.79
CA ARG A 13 -9.05 1.98 -8.08
C ARG A 13 -9.14 1.74 -6.57
N GLU A 14 -9.12 0.49 -6.13
CA GLU A 14 -9.17 0.15 -4.72
C GLU A 14 -7.85 0.49 -4.02
N ASP A 15 -6.72 0.13 -4.63
CA ASP A 15 -5.39 0.44 -4.08
C ASP A 15 -5.14 1.95 -4.02
N GLU A 16 -5.63 2.71 -5.01
CA GLU A 16 -5.58 4.17 -4.95
C GLU A 16 -6.39 4.75 -3.78
N LYS A 17 -7.56 4.18 -3.47
CA LYS A 17 -8.37 4.58 -2.31
C LYS A 17 -7.67 4.25 -1.00
N ARG A 18 -7.10 3.04 -0.90
CA ARG A 18 -6.33 2.59 0.27
C ARG A 18 -5.11 3.49 0.50
N LEU A 19 -4.38 3.82 -0.57
CA LEU A 19 -3.26 4.75 -0.51
C LEU A 19 -3.69 6.16 -0.06
N LYS A 20 -4.77 6.71 -0.61
CA LYS A 20 -5.30 8.02 -0.17
C LYS A 20 -5.67 8.01 1.31
N GLN A 21 -6.28 6.93 1.80
CA GLN A 21 -6.62 6.79 3.20
C GLN A 21 -5.37 6.68 4.07
N PHE A 22 -4.40 5.85 3.70
CA PHE A 22 -3.12 5.71 4.39
C PHE A 22 -2.42 7.07 4.55
N MET A 23 -2.30 7.84 3.46
CA MET A 23 -1.66 9.16 3.49
C MET A 23 -2.40 10.18 4.37
N ARG A 24 -3.72 10.10 4.50
CA ARG A 24 -4.51 10.96 5.41
C ARG A 24 -4.08 10.81 6.87
N HIS A 25 -3.59 9.63 7.25
CA HIS A 25 -3.14 9.33 8.60
C HIS A 25 -1.68 9.70 8.87
N LYS A 26 -0.99 10.32 7.90
CA LYS A 26 0.42 10.77 8.04
C LYS A 26 1.32 9.61 8.48
N PRO A 27 1.52 8.60 7.61
CA PRO A 27 2.30 7.42 7.95
C PRO A 27 3.74 7.79 8.32
N SER A 28 4.43 6.85 8.98
CA SER A 28 5.85 7.01 9.26
C SER A 28 6.63 7.21 7.96
N ILE A 29 7.66 8.06 8.00
CA ILE A 29 8.59 8.26 6.88
C ILE A 29 9.90 7.60 7.25
N PHE A 30 10.48 6.83 6.33
CA PHE A 30 11.82 6.31 6.53
C PHE A 30 12.86 7.44 6.56
N THR A 31 13.56 7.57 7.68
CA THR A 31 14.58 8.62 7.92
C THR A 31 16.00 8.07 8.02
N GLY A 32 16.20 6.78 7.72
CA GLY A 32 17.48 6.07 7.90
C GLY A 32 18.55 6.35 6.84
N GLY A 33 18.32 7.27 5.90
CA GLY A 33 19.28 7.58 4.83
C GLY A 33 19.52 6.40 3.89
N TYR A 34 20.79 6.04 3.66
CA TYR A 34 21.19 4.92 2.78
C TYR A 34 21.27 3.56 3.48
N ASN A 35 20.66 3.41 4.67
CA ASN A 35 20.55 2.12 5.32
C ASN A 35 19.58 1.22 4.54
N LEU A 36 20.12 0.38 3.65
CA LEU A 36 19.35 -0.51 2.78
C LEU A 36 18.53 -1.52 3.60
N ASP A 37 19.14 -2.17 4.60
CA ASP A 37 18.44 -3.14 5.45
C ASP A 37 17.27 -2.49 6.20
N GLY A 38 17.48 -1.28 6.71
CA GLY A 38 16.43 -0.50 7.36
C GLY A 38 15.31 -0.09 6.40
N ALA A 39 15.65 0.25 5.16
CA ALA A 39 14.68 0.62 4.14
C ALA A 39 13.83 -0.57 3.71
N VAL A 40 14.45 -1.75 3.51
CA VAL A 40 13.74 -2.99 3.18
C VAL A 40 12.73 -3.33 4.27
N LYS A 41 13.16 -3.33 5.54
CA LYS A 41 12.26 -3.62 6.66
C LYS A 41 11.10 -2.62 6.76
N TRP A 42 11.37 -1.34 6.54
CA TRP A 42 10.32 -0.32 6.57
C TRP A 42 9.28 -0.53 5.45
N ILE A 43 9.72 -0.96 4.25
CA ILE A 43 8.81 -1.30 3.15
C ILE A 43 7.95 -2.52 3.52
N GLU A 44 8.54 -3.57 4.08
CA GLU A 44 7.79 -4.76 4.55
C GLU A 44 6.69 -4.38 5.55
N GLU A 45 6.98 -3.49 6.52
CA GLU A 45 5.99 -3.00 7.47
C GLU A 45 4.86 -2.21 6.79
N VAL A 46 5.18 -1.39 5.79
CA VAL A 46 4.18 -0.66 5.00
C VAL A 46 3.30 -1.61 4.19
N GLU A 47 3.87 -2.64 3.58
CA GLU A 47 3.13 -3.66 2.82
C GLU A 47 2.12 -4.41 3.69
N ILE A 48 2.50 -4.81 4.91
CA ILE A 48 1.60 -5.45 5.88
C ILE A 48 0.40 -4.55 6.22
N ILE A 49 0.63 -3.24 6.39
CA ILE A 49 -0.45 -2.30 6.65
C ILE A 49 -1.40 -2.20 5.44
N PHE A 50 -0.86 -2.18 4.22
CA PHE A 50 -1.67 -2.18 3.00
C PHE A 50 -2.51 -3.44 2.85
N GLU A 51 -1.95 -4.60 3.16
CA GLU A 51 -2.68 -5.87 3.18
C GLU A 51 -3.80 -5.84 4.23
N ALA A 52 -3.51 -5.39 5.45
CA ALA A 52 -4.49 -5.29 6.53
C ALA A 52 -5.62 -4.30 6.22
N MET A 53 -5.35 -3.21 5.51
CA MET A 53 -6.39 -2.30 5.02
C MET A 53 -7.31 -2.93 3.97
N GLY A 54 -6.84 -3.97 3.27
CA GLY A 54 -7.62 -4.75 2.32
C GLY A 54 -8.47 -5.86 2.94
N CYS A 55 -8.19 -6.24 4.19
CA CYS A 55 -9.08 -7.05 5.00
C CYS A 55 -10.26 -6.18 5.45
N SER A 56 -11.32 -6.12 4.64
CA SER A 56 -12.64 -5.72 5.12
C SER A 56 -13.20 -6.83 6.01
N GLU A 57 -13.59 -6.49 7.24
CA GLU A 57 -14.28 -7.37 8.19
C GLU A 57 -15.55 -8.01 7.59
#